data_AF-A0A4U7E3E3-F1
#
_entry.id   AF-A0A4U7E3E3-F1
#
_cell.length_a   1.000
_cell.length_b   1.000
_cell.length_c   1.000
_cell.angle_alpha   90.00
_cell.angle_beta   90.00
_cell.angle_gamma   90.00
#
_symmetry.space_group_name_H-M   'P 1'
#
loop_
_entity.id
_entity.type
_entity.pdbx_description
1 polymer ?
#
loop_
_entity_poly.entity_id
_entity_poly.type
_entity_poly.pdbx_seq_one_letter_code
_entity_poly.pdbx_strand_id
1 'polypeptide(L)'
;MKSVNLLYYLSSVDPGDRIEKADTALAAVATEYIDAGDVEFAYIVATDMDAGEGIVSALSRKGFDGRVQLKNGFELIEEII
;
A
#
# COMPACT_ATOMS: atom_id res chain seq x y z
N MET A 1 12.05 11.41 15.81
CA MET A 1 11.58 10.29 14.97
C MET A 1 11.51 10.78 13.55
N LYS A 2 12.21 10.14 12.61
CA LYS A 2 11.95 10.34 11.19
C LYS A 2 10.69 9.55 10.88
N SER A 3 9.56 10.23 10.69
CA SER A 3 8.39 9.63 10.06
C SER A 3 8.78 9.30 8.62
N VAL A 4 9.22 8.07 8.37
CA VAL A 4 9.44 7.57 7.02
C VAL A 4 8.05 7.27 6.47
N ASN A 5 7.48 8.22 5.72
CA ASN A 5 6.29 7.97 4.92
C ASN A 5 6.73 7.09 3.75
N LEU A 6 6.53 5.78 3.87
CA LEU A 6 6.79 4.85 2.78
C LEU A 6 5.60 4.93 1.83
N LEU A 7 5.83 5.49 0.64
CA LEU A 7 4.84 5.67 -0.41
C LEU A 7 4.99 4.54 -1.42
N TYR A 8 3.97 3.72 -1.58
CA TYR A 8 4.00 2.57 -2.46
C TYR A 8 2.94 2.69 -3.54
N TYR A 9 3.36 3.00 -4.77
CA TYR A 9 2.50 3.25 -5.94
C TYR A 9 2.16 1.96 -6.69
N LEU A 10 0.87 1.64 -6.79
CA LEU A 10 0.30 0.58 -7.61
C LEU A 10 -0.39 1.21 -8.83
N SER A 11 0.07 0.88 -10.03
CA SER A 11 -0.53 1.30 -11.29
C SER A 11 -1.07 0.09 -12.05
N SER A 12 -2.37 0.10 -12.32
CA SER A 12 -3.11 -0.96 -12.99
C SER A 12 -3.39 -0.57 -14.46
N VAL A 13 -2.51 -0.97 -15.39
CA VAL A 13 -2.78 -0.87 -16.84
C VAL A 13 -2.21 -2.09 -17.60
N ASP A 14 -2.49 -3.33 -17.17
CA ASP A 14 -2.26 -4.53 -18.00
C ASP A 14 -3.09 -5.73 -17.49
N PRO A 15 -3.82 -6.49 -18.34
CA PRO A 15 -4.75 -7.52 -17.90
C PRO A 15 -4.07 -8.87 -17.59
N GLY A 16 -2.91 -8.85 -16.94
CA GLY A 16 -2.16 -10.07 -16.61
C GLY A 16 -1.72 -10.15 -15.14
N ASP A 17 -1.79 -11.37 -14.58
CA ASP A 17 -1.29 -11.88 -13.28
C ASP A 17 -0.02 -11.25 -12.66
N ARG A 18 0.75 -10.48 -13.44
CA ARG A 18 2.01 -9.88 -13.01
C ARG A 18 1.80 -8.68 -12.09
N ILE A 19 0.69 -7.94 -12.24
CA ILE A 19 0.37 -6.79 -11.38
C ILE A 19 -0.12 -7.30 -10.01
N GLU A 20 -1.03 -8.28 -9.96
CA GLU A 20 -1.52 -8.86 -8.70
C GLU A 20 -0.40 -9.39 -7.77
N LYS A 21 0.67 -9.93 -8.36
CA LYS A 21 1.88 -10.37 -7.63
C LYS A 21 2.73 -9.21 -7.13
N ALA A 22 2.83 -8.13 -7.91
CA ALA A 22 3.55 -6.93 -7.50
C ALA A 22 2.83 -6.27 -6.31
N ASP A 23 1.51 -6.17 -6.37
CA ASP A 23 0.67 -5.60 -5.30
C ASP A 23 0.83 -6.38 -4.00
N THR A 24 0.81 -7.72 -4.08
CA THR A 24 1.03 -8.61 -2.94
C THR A 24 2.43 -8.46 -2.35
N ALA A 25 3.46 -8.40 -3.19
CA ALA A 25 4.84 -8.22 -2.73
C ALA A 25 5.04 -6.86 -2.05
N LEU A 26 4.39 -5.81 -2.57
CA LEU A 26 4.48 -4.46 -2.00
C LEU A 26 3.82 -4.36 -0.63
N ALA A 27 2.64 -4.97 -0.49
CA ALA A 27 1.96 -5.10 0.78
C ALA A 27 2.81 -5.87 1.81
N ALA A 28 3.48 -6.95 1.38
CA ALA A 28 4.37 -7.71 2.25
C ALA A 28 5.55 -6.87 2.74
N VAL A 29 6.19 -6.08 1.86
CA VAL A 29 7.29 -5.20 2.26
C VAL A 29 6.81 -4.14 3.27
N ALA A 30 5.70 -3.47 3.00
CA ALA A 30 5.14 -2.50 3.95
C ALA A 30 4.87 -3.14 5.32
N THR A 31 4.34 -4.36 5.33
CA THR A 31 4.05 -5.11 6.56
C THR A 31 5.32 -5.46 7.33
N GLU A 32 6.38 -5.90 6.65
CA GLU A 32 7.67 -6.22 7.27
C GLU A 32 8.27 -5.00 8.00
N TYR A 33 8.24 -3.82 7.38
CA TYR A 33 8.72 -2.58 8.04
C TYR A 33 7.88 -2.20 9.26
N ILE A 34 6.57 -2.44 9.21
CA ILE A 34 5.65 -2.16 10.33
C ILE A 34 5.89 -3.15 11.49
N ASP A 35 6.11 -4.43 11.17
CA ASP A 35 6.34 -5.51 12.14
C ASP A 35 7.72 -5.43 12.79
N ALA A 36 8.75 -5.07 12.02
CA ALA A 36 10.09 -4.78 12.52
C ALA A 36 10.14 -3.55 13.44
N GLY A 37 9.09 -2.73 13.47
CA GLY A 37 9.03 -1.49 14.25
C GLY A 37 9.81 -0.34 13.63
N ASP A 38 10.28 -0.49 12.39
CA ASP A 38 10.98 0.55 11.63
C ASP A 38 10.04 1.70 11.24
N VAL A 39 8.75 1.39 11.04
CA VAL A 39 7.69 2.37 10.82
C VAL A 39 6.47 2.07 11.68
N GLU A 40 5.79 3.11 12.17
CA GLU A 40 4.54 2.93 12.92
C GLU A 40 3.34 2.71 11.99
N PHE A 41 3.44 3.24 10.76
CA PHE A 41 2.33 3.38 9.82
C PHE A 41 2.81 3.37 8.36
N ALA A 42 2.00 2.86 7.43
CA ALA A 42 2.27 2.93 5.98
C ALA A 42 1.04 3.36 5.16
N TYR A 43 1.30 4.03 4.04
CA TYR A 43 0.30 4.28 3.00
C TYR A 43 0.46 3.28 1.86
N ILE A 44 -0.64 2.60 1.51
CA ILE A 44 -0.77 1.86 0.25
C ILE A 44 -1.33 2.84 -0.75
N VAL A 45 -0.62 3.12 -1.84
CA VAL A 45 -1.13 3.98 -2.91
C VAL A 45 -1.54 3.10 -4.06
N ALA A 46 -2.81 3.16 -4.47
CA ALA A 46 -3.30 2.35 -5.57
C ALA A 46 -4.12 3.17 -6.57
N THR A 47 -3.94 2.89 -7.86
CA THR A 47 -4.90 3.33 -8.89
C THR A 47 -6.10 2.40 -8.99
N ASP A 48 -5.92 1.11 -8.67
CA ASP A 48 -7.02 0.16 -8.45
C ASP A 48 -7.41 0.16 -6.97
N MET A 49 -8.52 0.83 -6.68
CA MET A 49 -8.99 0.98 -5.31
C MET A 49 -9.53 -0.32 -4.72
N ASP A 50 -10.13 -1.19 -5.53
CA ASP A 50 -10.71 -2.45 -5.03
C ASP A 50 -9.59 -3.41 -4.59
N ALA A 51 -8.49 -3.46 -5.36
CA ALA A 51 -7.28 -4.19 -4.97
C ALA A 51 -6.65 -3.60 -3.69
N GLY A 52 -6.55 -2.28 -3.62
CA GLY A 52 -6.03 -1.57 -2.45
C GLY A 52 -6.83 -1.82 -1.17
N GLU A 53 -8.15 -1.79 -1.25
CA GLU A 53 -9.05 -2.09 -0.13
C GLU A 53 -8.93 -3.57 0.29
N GLY A 54 -8.76 -4.47 -0.67
CA GLY A 54 -8.48 -5.89 -0.41
C GLY A 54 -7.23 -6.09 0.44
N ILE A 55 -6.15 -5.35 0.14
CA ILE A 55 -4.90 -5.36 0.93
C ILE A 55 -5.14 -4.84 2.34
N VAL A 56 -5.76 -3.66 2.49
CA VAL A 56 -6.05 -3.07 3.81
C VAL A 56 -6.89 -4.02 4.66
N SER A 57 -7.94 -4.60 4.08
CA SER A 57 -8.80 -5.57 4.76
C SER A 57 -8.04 -6.81 5.21
N ALA A 58 -7.16 -7.36 4.36
CA ALA A 58 -6.34 -8.52 4.69
C ALA A 58 -5.36 -8.23 5.84
N LEU A 59 -4.71 -7.06 5.83
CA LEU A 59 -3.75 -6.65 6.86
C LEU A 59 -4.44 -6.31 8.19
N SER A 60 -5.60 -5.66 8.16
CA SER A 60 -6.45 -5.48 9.34
C SER A 60 -6.76 -6.81 10.03
N ARG A 61 -7.17 -7.84 9.28
CA ARG A 61 -7.40 -9.20 9.83
C ARG A 61 -6.15 -9.86 10.42
N LYS A 62 -4.97 -9.32 10.18
CA LYS A 62 -3.68 -9.77 10.72
C LYS A 62 -3.16 -8.91 11.87
N GLY A 63 -3.94 -7.93 12.34
CA GLY A 63 -3.60 -7.08 13.50
C GLY A 63 -2.91 -5.76 13.14
N PHE A 64 -2.91 -5.38 11.86
CA PHE A 64 -2.36 -4.10 11.40
C PHE A 64 -3.42 -2.98 11.34
N ASP A 65 -4.52 -3.12 12.08
CA ASP A 65 -5.61 -2.15 12.12
C ASP A 65 -5.12 -0.75 12.46
N GLY A 66 -5.51 0.22 11.63
CA GLY A 66 -5.11 1.62 11.79
C GLY A 66 -3.63 1.92 11.52
N ARG A 67 -2.81 0.90 11.21
CA ARG A 67 -1.38 1.05 10.86
C ARG A 67 -1.14 1.09 9.35
N VAL A 68 -2.18 0.83 8.55
CA VAL A 68 -2.14 0.88 7.08
C VAL A 68 -3.35 1.66 6.58
N GLN A 69 -3.16 2.56 5.62
CA GLN A 69 -4.27 3.22 4.93
C GLN A 69 -4.07 3.23 3.42
N LEU A 70 -5.18 3.15 2.69
CA LEU A 70 -5.22 3.31 1.25
C LEU A 70 -5.25 4.79 0.86
N LYS A 71 -4.52 5.13 -0.19
CA LYS A 71 -4.55 6.42 -0.88
C LYS A 71 -4.76 6.19 -2.37
N ASN A 72 -5.58 7.05 -2.98
CA ASN A 72 -5.81 7.03 -4.41
C ASN A 72 -4.57 7.54 -5.14
N GLY A 73 -3.99 6.70 -6.00
CA GLY A 73 -2.79 7.04 -6.77
C GLY A 73 -3.01 8.13 -7.81
N PHE A 74 -4.23 8.35 -8.29
CA PHE A 74 -4.53 9.43 -9.23
C PHE A 74 -4.50 10.80 -8.55
N GLU A 75 -4.93 10.91 -7.30
CA GLU A 75 -4.88 12.16 -6.51
C GLU A 75 -3.43 12.60 -6.25
N LEU A 76 -2.51 11.64 -6.10
CA LEU A 76 -1.08 11.91 -5.91
C LEU A 76 -0.37 12.38 -7.18
N ILE A 77 -0.85 11.99 -8.36
CA ILE A 77 -0.29 12.45 -9.64
C ILE A 77 -0.64 13.92 -9.87
N GLU A 78 -1.81 14.38 -9.43
CA GLU A 78 -2.22 15.79 -9.54
C GLU A 78 -1.33 16.73 -8.71
N GLU A 79 -0.67 16.25 -7.66
CA GLU A 79 0.27 17.05 -6.84
C GLU A 79 1.69 17.14 -7.41
N ILE A 80 2.03 16.34 -8.44
CA ILE A 80 3.37 16.26 -9.03
C ILE A 80 3.49 17.11 -10.31
N ILE A 81 2.37 17.56 -10.89
CA ILE A 81 2.33 18.32 -12.17
C ILE A 81 2.31 19.83 -11.92
#